data_AF-A0A1V5JT27-F1
#
_entry.id   AF-A0A1V5JT27-F1
#
_cell.length_a   1.000
_cell.length_b   1.000
_cell.length_c   1.000
_cell.angle_alpha   90.00
_cell.angle_beta   90.00
_cell.angle_gamma   90.00
#
_symmetry.space_group_name_H-M   'P 1'
#
loop_
_entity.id
_entity.type
_entity.pdbx_description
1 polymer ?
#
loop_
_entity_poly.entity_id
_entity_poly.type
_entity_poly.pdbx_seq_one_letter_code
_entity_poly.pdbx_strand_id
1 'polypeptide(L)' 'MNRGGFSWKRFLGISAAKSRISRKIGIPLTRSGRQRKLGAALGCVWPLAGVMLLAVAATVSFFL' A
#
# COMPACT_ATOMS: atom_id res chain seq x y z
N MET A 1 8.01 3.50 12.85
CA MET A 1 7.24 4.23 13.90
C MET A 1 6.75 5.57 13.38
N ASN A 2 5.47 5.91 13.57
CA ASN A 2 4.97 7.28 13.37
C ASN A 2 5.45 8.14 14.54
N ARG A 3 6.33 9.11 14.30
CA ARG A 3 6.64 10.16 15.29
C ARG A 3 5.40 11.05 15.37
N GLY A 4 4.65 10.95 16.47
CA GLY A 4 3.37 11.62 16.68
C GLY A 4 3.46 13.14 16.78
N GLY A 5 3.77 13.82 15.68
CA GLY A 5 3.74 15.28 15.59
C GLY A 5 2.30 15.80 15.54
N PHE A 6 2.05 16.90 16.25
CA PHE A 6 0.76 17.59 16.24
C PHE A 6 0.45 18.06 14.80
N SER A 7 -0.75 17.76 14.32
CA SER A 7 -1.18 18.14 12.98
C SER A 7 -2.48 18.92 13.06
N TRP A 8 -2.44 20.18 12.62
CA TRP A 8 -3.62 21.03 12.48
C TRP A 8 -4.74 20.37 11.67
N LYS A 9 -4.40 19.55 10.67
CA LYS A 9 -5.38 18.81 9.85
C LYS A 9 -6.12 17.70 10.62
N ARG A 10 -5.51 17.21 11.71
CA ARG A 10 -6.13 16.22 12.62
C ARG A 10 -6.96 16.93 13.69
N PHE A 11 -6.48 18.06 14.21
CA PHE A 11 -7.19 18.89 15.18
C PHE A 11 -8.47 19.52 14.60
N LEU A 12 -8.39 20.07 13.37
CA LEU A 12 -9.54 20.60 12.63
C LEU A 12 -10.52 19.52 12.14
N GLY A 13 -10.34 18.24 12.51
CA GLY A 13 -11.29 17.16 12.19
C GLY A 13 -11.34 16.71 10.72
N ILE A 14 -10.59 17.33 9.81
CA ILE A 14 -10.58 17.01 8.38
C ILE A 14 -10.19 15.53 8.13
N SER A 15 -9.24 15.01 8.90
CA SER A 15 -8.87 13.58 8.87
C SER A 15 -10.02 12.66 9.31
N ALA A 16 -10.74 13.04 10.37
CA ALA A 16 -11.86 12.25 10.88
C ALA A 16 -13.04 12.25 9.92
N ALA A 17 -13.33 13.39 9.28
CA ALA A 17 -14.38 13.52 8.27
C ALA A 17 -14.14 12.58 7.08
N LYS A 18 -12.93 12.57 6.51
CA LYS A 18 -12.56 11.65 5.42
C LYS A 18 -12.72 10.18 5.82
N SER A 19 -12.37 9.84 7.06
CA SER A 19 -12.53 8.48 7.57
C SER A 19 -14.01 8.09 7.72
N ARG A 20 -14.87 9.00 8.22
CA ARG A 20 -16.32 8.75 8.35
C ARG A 20 -16.97 8.56 6.98
N ILE A 21 -16.67 9.43 6.02
CA ILE A 21 -17.20 9.32 4.65
C ILE A 21 -16.74 8.00 4.03
N SER A 22 -15.46 7.69 4.13
CA SER A 22 -14.89 6.43 3.61
C SER A 22 -15.55 5.18 4.19
N ARG A 23 -15.92 5.18 5.48
CA ARG A 23 -16.67 4.07 6.10
C ARG A 23 -18.12 3.97 5.61
N LYS A 24 -18.78 5.11 5.32
CA LYS A 24 -20.14 5.11 4.77
C LYS A 24 -20.19 4.61 3.32
N ILE A 25 -19.22 4.98 2.49
CA ILE A 25 -19.20 4.61 1.06
C ILE A 25 -18.44 3.30 0.78
N GLY A 26 -17.73 2.73 1.75
CA GLY A 26 -16.91 1.51 1.59
C GLY A 26 -15.60 1.68 0.79
N ILE A 27 -15.43 2.82 0.12
CA ILE A 27 -14.29 3.15 -0.72
C ILE A 27 -13.24 3.95 0.08
N PRO A 28 -11.96 3.51 0.12
CA PRO A 28 -10.88 4.23 0.77
C PRO A 28 -10.53 5.52 0.01
N LEU A 29 -10.89 6.65 0.61
CA LEU A 29 -10.61 7.98 0.05
C LEU A 29 -9.14 8.40 0.22
N THR A 30 -8.41 7.76 1.14
CA THR A 30 -7.02 8.09 1.45
C THR A 30 -6.05 7.27 0.60
N ARG A 31 -4.93 7.89 0.21
CA ARG A 31 -3.82 7.20 -0.49
C ARG A 31 -3.35 6.00 0.32
N SER A 32 -3.15 6.16 1.63
CA SER A 32 -2.73 5.08 2.54
C SER A 32 -3.76 3.95 2.64
N GLY A 33 -5.06 4.26 2.62
CA GLY A 33 -6.13 3.25 2.59
C GLY A 33 -6.11 2.44 1.30
N ARG A 34 -5.91 3.09 0.14
CA ARG A 34 -5.76 2.39 -1.14
C ARG A 34 -4.52 1.52 -1.18
N GLN A 35 -3.39 2.04 -0.72
CA GLN A 35 -2.13 1.29 -0.66
C GLN A 35 -2.24 0.05 0.23
N ARG A 36 -3.03 0.10 1.32
CA ARG A 36 -3.32 -1.09 2.14
C ARG A 36 -4.21 -2.11 1.45
N LYS A 37 -5.27 -1.67 0.75
CA LYS A 37 -6.14 -2.59 -0.02
C LYS A 37 -5.38 -3.24 -1.18
N LEU A 38 -4.67 -2.44 -1.97
CA LEU A 38 -3.86 -2.93 -3.10
C LEU A 38 -2.66 -3.75 -2.62
N GLY A 39 -1.99 -3.33 -1.55
CA GLY A 39 -0.91 -4.11 -0.94
C GLY A 39 -1.38 -5.44 -0.36
N ALA A 40 -2.60 -5.52 0.20
CA ALA A 40 -3.18 -6.79 0.63
C ALA A 40 -3.51 -7.70 -0.56
N ALA A 41 -3.96 -7.13 -1.69
CA ALA A 41 -4.28 -7.90 -2.90
C ALA A 41 -3.05 -8.34 -3.70
N LEU A 42 -1.99 -7.51 -3.74
CA LEU A 42 -0.81 -7.70 -4.60
C LEU A 42 0.43 -8.14 -3.81
N GLY A 43 0.38 -8.11 -2.48
CA GLY A 43 1.55 -8.30 -1.60
C GLY A 43 2.17 -9.70 -1.68
N CYS A 44 1.40 -10.72 -2.05
CA CYS A 44 1.90 -12.08 -2.27
C CYS A 44 2.47 -12.27 -3.67
N VAL A 45 1.88 -11.65 -4.69
CA VAL A 45 2.28 -11.83 -6.10
C VAL A 45 3.56 -11.09 -6.42
N TRP A 46 3.77 -9.89 -5.85
CA TRP A 46 4.94 -9.06 -6.13
C TRP A 46 6.29 -9.70 -5.77
N PRO A 47 6.49 -10.25 -4.56
CA PRO A 47 7.74 -10.93 -4.22
C PRO A 47 7.93 -12.24 -5.01
N LEU A 48 6.85 -12.99 -5.26
CA LEU A 48 6.93 -14.22 -6.06
C LEU A 48 7.34 -13.94 -7.51
N ALA A 49 6.77 -12.91 -8.13
CA ALA A 49 7.15 -12.48 -9.48
C ALA A 49 8.62 -12.03 -9.53
N GLY A 50 9.09 -11.30 -8.50
CA GLY A 50 10.50 -10.89 -8.39
C GLY A 50 11.47 -12.07 -8.29
N VAL A 51 11.15 -13.08 -7.47
CA VAL A 51 11.96 -14.31 -7.34
C VAL A 51 11.96 -15.10 -8.65
N MET A 52 10.80 -15.24 -9.30
CA MET A 52 10.69 -15.98 -10.56
C MET A 52 11.48 -15.30 -11.69
N LEU A 53 11.44 -13.96 -11.76
CA LEU A 53 12.18 -13.18 -12.76
C LEU A 53 13.69 -13.26 -12.52
N LEU A 54 14.14 -13.25 -11.26
CA LEU A 54 15.54 -13.49 -10.90
C LEU A 54 15.99 -14.91 -11.27
N ALA A 55 15.15 -15.92 -11.03
CA ALA A 55 15.45 -17.30 -11.41
C ALA A 55 15.60 -17.45 -12.93
N VAL A 56 14.70 -16.86 -13.71
CA VAL A 56 14.79 -16.86 -15.17
C VAL A 56 16.06 -16.15 -15.64
N ALA A 57 16.36 -14.97 -15.10
CA ALA A 57 17.59 -14.24 -15.42
C ALA A 57 18.85 -15.08 -15.13
N ALA A 58 18.90 -15.75 -13.97
CA ALA A 58 20.02 -16.61 -13.59
C ALA A 58 20.17 -17.81 -14.54
N THR A 59 19.07 -18.44 -14.97
CA THR A 59 19.13 -19.54 -15.95
C THR A 59 19.58 -19.09 -17.33
N VAL A 60 19.19 -17.90 -17.77
CA VAL A 60 19.64 -17.33 -19.06
C VAL A 60 21.13 -17.00 -19.00
N SER A 61 21.61 -16.42 -17.89
CA SER A 61 23.04 -16.11 -17.71
C SER A 61 23.93 -17.34 -17.52
N PHE A 62 23.39 -18.48 -17.09
CA PHE A 62 24.15 -19.74 -17.01
C PHE A 62 24.30 -20.41 -18.39
N PHE A 63 23.41 -20.11 -19.32
CA PHE A 63 23.36 -20.72 -20.65
C PHE A 63 24.02 -19.87 -21.76
N LEU A 64 24.36 -18.61 -21.46
CA LEU A 64 25.04 -17.65 -22.33
C LEU A 64 26.54 -17.59 -21.99
#